data_AF-A0A8T5T178-F1
#
_entry.id   AF-A0A8T5T178-F1
#
_cell.length_a   1.000
_cell.length_b   1.000
_cell.length_c   1.000
_cell.angle_alpha   90.00
_cell.angle_beta   90.00
_cell.angle_gamma   90.00
#
_symmetry.space_group_name_H-M   'P 1'
#
loop_
_entity.id
_entity.type
_entity.pdbx_description
1 polymer ?
#
loop_
_entity_poly.entity_id
_entity_poly.type
_entity_poly.pdbx_seq_one_letter_code
_entity_poly.pdbx_strand_id
1 'polypeptide(L)' 'MTRKGKAGKKELSPIDIYKLLPKTNCKECREENCMAFATKIVNREIQINKCLPLLKQQNSKAHNQLKEMLKPPVKEV' A
#
# COMPACT_ATOMS: atom_id res chain seq x y z
N MET A 1 3.64 17.07 22.13
CA MET A 1 3.12 16.31 20.97
C MET A 1 4.30 15.56 20.37
N THR A 2 4.25 14.24 20.40
CA THR A 2 5.37 13.28 20.33
C THR A 2 6.34 13.51 19.17
N ARG A 3 7.58 13.91 19.52
CA ARG A 3 8.76 13.80 18.67
C ARG A 3 9.06 12.31 18.43
N LYS A 4 8.85 11.82 17.21
CA LYS A 4 9.49 10.58 16.72
C LYS A 4 10.45 10.96 15.59
N GLY A 5 11.67 11.35 15.98
CA GLY A 5 12.81 11.20 15.09
C GLY A 5 13.36 9.79 15.27
N LYS A 6 13.64 9.07 14.18
CA LYS A 6 14.85 8.24 13.96
C LYS A 6 15.00 7.96 12.46
N ALA A 7 16.20 8.23 11.96
CA ALA A 7 16.61 8.01 10.59
C ALA A 7 16.83 6.50 10.29
N GLY A 8 16.68 6.10 9.02
CA GLY A 8 17.43 4.95 8.47
C GLY A 8 16.70 3.61 8.33
N LYS A 9 15.54 3.59 7.66
CA LYS A 9 14.95 2.48 6.87
C LYS A 9 13.79 3.13 6.12
N LYS A 10 13.54 2.76 4.87
CA LYS A 10 12.43 3.34 4.08
C LYS A 10 11.09 2.85 4.66
N GLU A 11 10.68 3.42 5.78
CA GLU A 11 9.40 3.12 6.42
C GLU A 11 8.30 3.62 5.49
N LEU A 12 7.54 2.67 4.92
CA LEU A 12 6.45 2.98 4.00
C LEU A 12 5.40 3.77 4.77
N SER A 13 5.14 5.01 4.34
CA SER A 13 4.07 5.80 4.93
C SER A 13 2.73 5.45 4.27
N PRO A 14 1.61 5.40 5.02
CA PRO A 14 0.28 5.18 4.43
C PRO A 14 -0.05 6.18 3.33
N ILE A 15 0.49 7.40 3.44
CA ILE A 15 0.37 8.46 2.44
C ILE A 15 1.00 8.06 1.10
N ASP A 16 2.17 7.41 1.11
CA ASP A 16 2.86 7.02 -0.12
C ASP A 16 2.12 5.90 -0.85
N ILE A 17 1.55 4.96 -0.09
CA ILE A 17 0.67 3.93 -0.64
C ILE A 17 -0.59 4.58 -1.21
N TYR A 18 -1.24 5.46 -0.45
CA TYR A 18 -2.46 6.15 -0.86
C TYR A 18 -2.30 6.96 -2.15
N LYS A 19 -1.12 7.57 -2.39
CA LYS A 19 -0.83 8.29 -3.63
C LYS A 19 -0.86 7.39 -4.87
N LEU A 20 -0.49 6.11 -4.72
CA LEU A 20 -0.47 5.10 -5.80
C LEU A 20 -1.79 4.34 -5.94
N LEU A 21 -2.69 4.41 -4.95
CA LEU A 21 -4.01 3.81 -5.05
C LEU A 21 -4.90 4.58 -6.04
N PRO A 22 -5.91 3.91 -6.64
CA PRO A 22 -6.84 4.57 -7.56
C PRO A 22 -7.81 5.55 -6.89
N LYS A 23 -7.81 5.66 -5.55
CA LYS A 23 -8.62 6.62 -4.76
C LYS A 23 -10.13 6.59 -5.06
N THR A 24 -10.63 5.49 -5.59
CA THR A 24 -12.06 5.32 -5.93
C THR A 24 -12.93 5.11 -4.71
N ASN A 25 -12.35 4.75 -3.55
CA ASN A 25 -13.08 4.36 -2.34
C ASN A 25 -14.16 3.31 -2.60
N CYS A 26 -13.90 2.40 -3.54
CA CYS A 26 -14.85 1.38 -4.01
C CYS A 26 -15.28 0.36 -2.95
N LYS A 27 -14.51 0.22 -1.85
CA LYS A 27 -14.71 -0.77 -0.78
C LYS A 27 -14.72 -2.24 -1.21
N GLU A 28 -14.33 -2.55 -2.45
CA GLU A 28 -14.24 -3.93 -2.97
C GLU A 28 -13.22 -4.79 -2.18
N CYS A 29 -12.22 -4.14 -1.58
CA CYS A 29 -11.25 -4.77 -0.69
C CYS A 29 -11.74 -4.98 0.76
N ARG A 30 -13.02 -4.67 1.06
CA ARG A 30 -13.65 -4.68 2.40
C ARG A 30 -13.03 -3.70 3.40
N GLU A 31 -12.43 -2.63 2.91
CA GLU A 31 -11.92 -1.53 3.72
C GLU A 31 -12.83 -0.31 3.62
N GLU A 32 -12.90 0.48 4.70
CA GLU A 32 -13.81 1.64 4.77
C GLU A 32 -13.53 2.69 3.69
N ASN A 33 -12.25 2.89 3.35
CA ASN A 33 -11.81 3.79 2.29
C ASN A 33 -10.37 3.41 1.85
N CYS A 34 -9.86 4.07 0.81
CA CYS A 34 -8.51 3.81 0.31
C CYS A 34 -7.40 4.15 1.31
N MET A 35 -7.63 5.08 2.25
CA MET A 35 -6.65 5.44 3.29
C MET A 35 -6.55 4.35 4.37
N ALA A 36 -7.67 3.78 4.77
CA ALA A 36 -7.73 2.63 5.68
C ALA A 36 -6.99 1.43 5.06
N PHE A 37 -7.26 1.15 3.77
CA PHE A 37 -6.54 0.13 3.01
C PHE A 37 -5.03 0.38 2.99
N ALA A 38 -4.59 1.62 2.72
CA ALA A 38 -3.17 1.98 2.73
C ALA A 38 -2.51 1.77 4.10
N THR A 39 -3.18 2.15 5.18
CA THR A 39 -2.69 1.98 6.55
C THR A 39 -2.52 0.51 6.90
N LYS A 40 -3.52 -0.32 6.57
CA LYS A 40 -3.44 -1.76 6.79
C LYS A 40 -2.35 -2.46 5.98
N ILE A 41 -2.05 -1.98 4.78
CA ILE A 41 -0.91 -2.49 4.01
C ILE A 41 0.41 -2.17 4.72
N VAL A 42 0.57 -0.94 5.21
CA VAL A 42 1.78 -0.56 5.97
C VAL A 42 1.92 -1.42 7.23
N ASN A 43 0.81 -1.70 7.91
CA ASN A 43 0.77 -2.61 9.06
C ASN A 43 0.94 -4.10 8.68
N ARG A 44 1.00 -4.43 7.39
CA ARG A 44 1.05 -5.81 6.85
C ARG A 44 -0.15 -6.67 7.23
N GLU A 45 -1.28 -6.06 7.59
CA GLU A 45 -2.53 -6.75 7.88
C GLU A 45 -3.22 -7.26 6.62
N ILE A 46 -3.00 -6.58 5.48
CA ILE A 46 -3.58 -6.93 4.19
C ILE A 46 -2.56 -6.85 3.08
N GLN A 47 -2.85 -7.52 1.96
CA GLN A 47 -2.02 -7.47 0.76
C GLN A 47 -2.61 -6.55 -0.31
N ILE A 48 -1.75 -5.93 -1.12
CA ILE A 48 -2.15 -5.07 -2.25
C ILE A 48 -3.04 -5.78 -3.27
N ASN A 49 -2.93 -7.10 -3.39
CA ASN A 49 -3.72 -7.92 -4.30
C ASN A 49 -5.21 -7.99 -3.90
N LYS A 50 -5.59 -7.55 -2.70
CA LYS A 50 -7.01 -7.45 -2.31
C LYS A 50 -7.74 -6.28 -2.98
N CYS A 51 -7.03 -5.33 -3.59
CA CYS A 51 -7.65 -4.21 -4.29
C CYS A 51 -7.95 -4.59 -5.75
N LEU A 52 -9.16 -5.06 -6.03
CA LEU A 52 -9.62 -5.37 -7.40
C LEU A 52 -9.40 -4.23 -8.41
N PRO A 53 -9.72 -2.95 -8.11
CA PRO A 53 -9.49 -1.89 -9.09
C PRO A 53 -8.00 -1.59 -9.31
N LEU A 54 -7.12 -1.93 -8.36
CA LEU A 54 -5.67 -1.79 -8.53
C LEU A 54 -5.12 -2.86 -9.49
N LEU A 55 -5.75 -4.03 -9.58
CA LEU A 55 -5.38 -5.11 -10.51
C LEU A 55 -5.82 -4.86 -11.96
N LYS A 56 -6.67 -3.85 -12.20
CA LYS A 56 -7.09 -3.49 -13.56
C LYS A 56 -5.90 -2.99 -14.38
N GLN A 57 -5.92 -3.24 -15.68
CA GLN A 57 -4.84 -2.89 -16.61
C GLN A 57 -4.45 -1.40 -16.54
N GLN A 58 -5.43 -0.52 -16.35
CA GLN A 58 -5.22 0.94 -16.17
C GLN A 58 -4.30 1.28 -14.97
N ASN A 59 -4.29 0.46 -13.92
CA ASN A 59 -3.55 0.68 -12.68
C ASN A 59 -2.37 -0.29 -12.51
N SER A 60 -2.09 -1.11 -13.51
CA SER A 60 -1.00 -2.11 -13.48
C SER A 60 0.37 -1.49 -13.15
N LYS A 61 0.65 -0.28 -13.65
CA LYS A 61 1.88 0.47 -13.30
C LYS A 61 1.96 0.75 -11.79
N ALA A 62 0.88 1.28 -11.21
CA ALA A 62 0.84 1.61 -9.78
C ALA A 62 0.88 0.35 -8.90
N HIS A 63 0.21 -0.73 -9.32
CA HIS A 63 0.27 -2.04 -8.67
C HIS A 63 1.70 -2.57 -8.61
N ASN A 64 2.43 -2.52 -9.72
CA ASN A 64 3.82 -2.94 -9.78
C ASN A 64 4.72 -2.07 -8.89
N GLN A 65 4.56 -0.75 -8.90
CA GLN A 65 5.32 0.14 -8.02
C GLN A 65 5.07 -0.16 -6.54
N LEU A 66 3.81 -0.34 -6.15
CA LEU A 66 3.45 -0.75 -4.79
C LEU A 66 4.06 -2.09 -4.42
N LYS A 67 4.04 -3.06 -5.35
CA LYS A 67 4.64 -4.38 -5.15
C LYS A 67 6.14 -4.26 -4.92
N GLU A 68 6.86 -3.48 -5.71
CA GLU A 68 8.30 -3.24 -5.50
C GLU A 68 8.58 -2.53 -4.16
N MET A 69 7.74 -1.58 -3.77
CA MET A 69 7.87 -0.88 -2.49
C MET A 69 7.62 -1.79 -1.28
N LEU A 70 6.71 -2.77 -1.42
CA LEU A 70 6.28 -3.67 -0.35
C LEU A 70 7.05 -4.99 -0.30
N LYS A 71 7.76 -5.35 -1.37
CA LYS A 71 8.59 -6.57 -1.41
C LYS A 71 9.56 -6.56 -0.22
N PRO A 72 9.48 -7.54 0.70
CA PRO A 72 10.54 -7.71 1.69
C PRO A 72 11.86 -8.05 0.96
N PRO A 73 13.02 -7.68 1.52
CA PRO A 73 14.33 -7.88 0.88
C PRO A 73 14.76 -9.36 0.74
N VAL A 74 13.89 -10.33 0.99
CA VAL A 74 14.23 -11.76 0.90
C VAL A 74 13.40 -12.39 -0.20
N LYS A 75 14.06 -12.68 -1.32
CA LYS A 75 13.64 -13.74 -2.24
C LYS A 75 13.74 -15.03 -1.43
N GLU A 76 12.62 -15.66 -1.08
CA GLU A 76 12.68 -17.09 -0.82
C GLU A 76 12.94 -17.81 -2.15
N VAL A 77 13.90 -18.72 -2.07
CA VAL A 77 14.56 -19.50 -3.13
C VAL A 77 13.56 -20.37 -3.89
#